data_AF-A0A8S2SM01-F1
#
_entry.id   AF-A0A8S2SM01-F1
#
_cell.length_a   1.000
_cell.length_b   1.000
_cell.length_c   1.000
_cell.angle_alpha   90.00
_cell.angle_beta   90.00
_cell.angle_gamma   90.00
#
_symmetry.space_group_name_H-M   'P 1'
#
loop_
_entity.id
_entity.type
_entity.pdbx_description
1 polymer ?
#
loop_
_entity_poly.entity_id
_entity_poly.type
_entity_poly.pdbx_seq_one_letter_code
_entity_poly.pdbx_strand_id
1 'polypeptide(L)'
;MIELNNDDWEFITYLHYVLKPFYLGTVMMSEKNYPSIGLTFHAIQKIKQFCSNDNTSNYHIKELKIPLLSKLNKYFFDDREQYLYFQQYSFFDPVSHLSLTDAEKLQCEKYIKNLITDDIYPLKRPS
;
A
#
# COMPACT_ATOMS: atom_id res chain seq x y z
N MET A 1 -1.98 40.57 4.65
CA MET A 1 -0.73 39.89 4.27
C MET A 1 -0.34 39.06 5.48
N ILE A 2 -0.32 37.74 5.38
CA ILE A 2 0.08 36.88 6.50
C ILE A 2 1.61 36.81 6.45
N GLU A 3 2.29 37.46 7.40
CA GLU A 3 3.73 37.32 7.55
C GLU A 3 4.00 36.02 8.30
N LEU A 4 4.67 35.09 7.62
CA LEU A 4 5.10 33.82 8.19
C LEU A 4 6.37 34.04 8.99
N ASN A 5 6.35 33.66 10.26
CA ASN A 5 7.55 33.62 11.09
C ASN A 5 8.37 32.35 10.78
N ASN A 6 9.53 32.21 11.42
CA ASN A 6 10.41 31.06 11.17
C ASN A 6 9.76 29.71 11.54
N ASP A 7 8.96 29.68 12.61
CA ASP A 7 8.29 28.47 13.07
C ASP A 7 7.20 28.03 12.06
N ASP A 8 6.51 29.00 11.44
CA ASP A 8 5.54 28.74 10.39
C ASP A 8 6.21 28.11 9.15
N TRP A 9 7.38 28.62 8.74
CA TRP A 9 8.16 28.07 7.63
C TRP A 9 8.68 26.66 7.93
N GLU A 10 9.09 26.43 9.17
CA GLU A 10 9.54 25.12 9.61
C GLU A 10 8.39 24.11 9.58
N PHE A 11 7.22 24.50 10.09
CA PHE A 11 6.02 23.65 10.05
C PHE A 11 5.57 23.35 8.61
N ILE A 12 5.59 24.34 7.70
CA ILE A 12 5.32 24.13 6.27
C ILE A 12 6.32 23.12 5.68
N THR A 13 7.58 23.17 6.08
CA THR A 13 8.61 22.22 5.64
C THR A 13 8.29 20.80 6.11
N TYR A 14 7.84 20.63 7.35
CA TYR A 14 7.38 19.34 7.87
C TYR A 14 6.16 18.80 7.13
N LEU A 15 5.17 19.65 6.87
CA LEU A 15 4.00 19.29 6.07
C LEU A 15 4.40 18.86 4.67
N HIS A 16 5.26 19.62 3.99
CA HIS A 16 5.74 19.28 2.66
C HIS A 16 6.43 17.91 2.65
N TYR A 17 7.31 17.66 3.62
CA TYR A 17 8.01 16.39 3.76
C TYR A 17 7.04 15.21 3.94
N VAL A 18 6.05 15.35 4.84
CA VAL A 18 5.09 14.28 5.14
C VAL A 18 4.10 14.02 4.01
N LEU A 19 3.68 15.08 3.30
CA LEU A 19 2.68 14.97 2.23
C LEU A 19 3.29 14.56 0.88
N LYS A 20 4.59 14.76 0.66
CA LYS A 20 5.25 14.44 -0.60
C LYS A 20 5.04 12.98 -1.07
N PRO A 21 5.16 11.94 -0.23
CA PRO A 21 4.86 10.56 -0.64
C PRO A 21 3.41 10.36 -1.10
N PHE A 22 2.45 11.05 -0.49
CA PHE A 22 1.03 10.97 -0.86
C PHE A 22 0.77 11.67 -2.20
N TYR A 23 1.40 12.82 -2.43
CA TYR A 23 1.35 13.51 -3.71
C TYR A 23 1.90 12.60 -4.83
N LEU A 24 3.09 12.02 -4.64
CA LEU A 24 3.69 11.12 -5.62
C LEU A 24 2.81 9.89 -5.88
N GLY A 25 2.25 9.28 -4.82
CA GLY A 25 1.30 8.17 -4.97
C GLY A 25 0.05 8.57 -5.76
N THR A 26 -0.49 9.76 -5.49
CA THR A 26 -1.67 10.28 -6.21
C THR A 26 -1.36 10.53 -7.69
N VAL A 27 -0.21 11.14 -8.01
CA VAL A 27 0.23 11.34 -9.40
C VAL A 27 0.36 9.99 -10.11
N MET A 28 1.08 9.04 -9.50
CA MET A 28 1.24 7.69 -10.05
C MET A 28 -0.10 7.00 -10.31
N MET A 29 -1.10 7.22 -9.44
CA MET A 29 -2.42 6.60 -9.58
C MET A 29 -3.37 7.33 -10.52
N SER A 30 -3.14 8.62 -10.80
CA SER A 30 -4.01 9.49 -11.60
C SER A 30 -3.53 9.70 -13.04
N GLU A 31 -2.32 9.25 -13.37
CA GLU A 31 -1.79 9.36 -14.72
C GLU A 31 -2.62 8.57 -15.76
N LYS A 32 -2.61 9.08 -16.99
CA LYS A 32 -3.40 8.61 -18.16
C LYS A 32 -3.16 7.14 -18.58
N ASN A 33 -2.24 6.44 -17.91
CA ASN A 33 -1.81 5.09 -18.26
C ASN A 33 -2.51 3.98 -17.48
N TYR A 34 -3.50 4.30 -16.62
CA TYR A 34 -4.21 3.34 -15.77
C TYR A 34 -3.25 2.47 -14.93
N PRO A 35 -2.87 2.89 -13.71
CA PRO A 35 -2.00 2.07 -12.86
C PRO A 35 -2.61 0.67 -12.68
N SER A 36 -1.78 -0.37 -12.75
CA SER A 36 -2.26 -1.71 -12.37
C SER A 36 -2.66 -1.70 -10.89
N ILE A 37 -3.60 -2.58 -10.52
CA ILE A 37 -3.99 -2.81 -9.13
C ILE A 37 -2.75 -3.13 -8.27
N GLY A 38 -1.81 -3.91 -8.84
CA GLY A 38 -0.55 -4.25 -8.18
C GLY A 38 0.35 -3.04 -7.93
N LEU A 39 0.53 -2.17 -8.93
CA LEU A 39 1.29 -0.93 -8.78
C LEU A 39 0.66 0.03 -7.75
N THR A 40 -0.67 0.12 -7.76
CA THR A 40 -1.44 0.89 -6.76
C THR A 40 -1.17 0.36 -5.36
N PHE A 41 -1.24 -0.96 -5.17
CA PHE A 41 -0.96 -1.60 -3.90
C PHE A 41 0.48 -1.39 -3.44
N HIS A 42 1.45 -1.52 -4.34
CA HIS A 42 2.86 -1.26 -4.04
C HIS A 42 3.07 0.17 -3.52
N ALA A 43 2.50 1.17 -4.19
CA ALA A 43 2.60 2.56 -3.77
C ALA A 43 1.98 2.79 -2.39
N ILE A 44 0.79 2.23 -2.13
CA ILE A 44 0.11 2.31 -0.82
C ILE A 44 0.95 1.65 0.27
N GLN A 45 1.56 0.49 0.00
CA GLN A 45 2.45 -0.16 0.96
C GLN A 45 3.70 0.68 1.26
N LYS A 46 4.29 1.34 0.26
CA LYS A 46 5.43 2.24 0.47
C LYS A 46 5.05 3.45 1.32
N ILE A 47 3.86 4.01 1.12
CA ILE A 47 3.32 5.09 1.96
C ILE A 47 3.08 4.61 3.39
N LYS A 48 2.53 3.40 3.57
CA LYS A 48 2.37 2.77 4.90
C LYS A 48 3.72 2.62 5.59
N GLN A 49 4.70 2.04 4.90
CA GLN A 49 6.07 1.88 5.42
C GLN A 49 6.67 3.22 5.82
N PHE A 50 6.50 4.27 5.02
CA PHE A 50 6.95 5.62 5.36
C PHE A 50 6.29 6.12 6.65
N CYS A 51 4.98 5.95 6.81
CA CYS A 51 4.25 6.44 7.99
C CYS A 51 4.53 5.61 9.25
N SER A 52 4.76 4.30 9.11
CA SER A 52 5.11 3.40 10.22
C SER A 52 6.59 3.47 10.63
N ASN A 53 7.45 4.10 9.82
CA ASN A 53 8.87 4.21 10.11
C ASN A 53 9.17 5.42 11.01
N ASP A 54 9.64 5.12 12.22
CA ASP A 54 10.00 6.08 13.28
C ASP A 54 11.47 6.54 13.26
N ASN A 55 12.22 6.25 12.19
CA ASN A 55 13.64 6.60 12.05
C ASN A 55 13.95 8.11 12.06
N THR A 56 12.94 8.98 12.08
CA THR A 56 13.16 10.43 12.24
C THR A 56 13.27 10.78 13.73
N SER A 57 14.21 11.65 14.10
CA SER A 57 14.28 12.23 15.44
C SER A 57 13.29 13.38 15.64
N ASN A 58 12.63 13.84 14.57
CA ASN A 58 11.75 15.00 14.61
C ASN A 58 10.35 14.66 15.13
N TYR A 59 9.98 15.25 16.27
CA TYR A 59 8.69 15.02 16.94
C TYR A 59 7.50 15.45 16.06
N HIS A 60 7.55 16.63 15.43
CA HIS A 60 6.45 17.14 14.62
C HIS A 60 6.16 16.25 13.40
N ILE A 61 7.21 15.71 12.77
CA ILE A 61 7.04 14.75 11.68
C ILE A 61 6.34 13.47 12.17
N LYS A 62 6.65 12.98 13.37
CA LYS A 62 5.98 11.80 13.96
C LYS A 62 4.51 12.08 14.22
N GLU A 63 4.20 13.19 14.88
CA GLU A 63 2.82 13.61 15.18
C GLU A 63 1.98 13.73 13.91
N LEU A 64 2.56 14.25 12.81
CA LEU A 64 1.88 14.33 11.52
C LEU A 64 1.66 12.96 10.84
N LYS A 65 2.56 12.00 11.04
CA LYS A 65 2.45 10.65 10.45
C LYS A 65 1.37 9.79 11.12
N ILE A 66 1.17 9.92 12.42
CA ILE A 66 0.20 9.12 13.19
C ILE A 66 -1.21 9.16 12.61
N PRO A 67 -1.85 10.33 12.41
CA PRO A 67 -3.21 10.40 11.87
C PRO A 67 -3.27 9.90 10.43
N LEU A 68 -2.21 10.11 9.64
CA LEU A 68 -2.13 9.61 8.27
C LEU A 68 -2.08 8.08 8.23
N LEU A 69 -1.27 7.45 9.09
CA LEU A 69 -1.21 6.00 9.21
C LEU A 69 -2.55 5.43 9.65
N SER A 70 -3.20 6.06 10.62
CA SER A 70 -4.53 5.66 11.10
C SER A 70 -5.57 5.69 9.96
N LYS A 71 -5.60 6.77 9.17
CA LYS A 71 -6.50 6.88 8.02
C LYS A 71 -6.15 5.87 6.92
N LEU A 72 -4.86 5.67 6.64
CA LEU A 72 -4.42 4.71 5.65
C LEU A 72 -4.87 3.29 6.01
N ASN A 73 -4.66 2.87 7.26
CA ASN A 73 -5.12 1.56 7.74
C ASN A 73 -6.63 1.42 7.59
N LYS A 74 -7.39 2.41 8.08
CA LYS A 74 -8.86 2.40 8.01
C LYS A 74 -9.40 2.25 6.60
N TYR A 75 -8.82 2.92 5.61
CA TYR A 75 -9.37 2.98 4.25
C TYR A 75 -8.81 1.94 3.28
N PHE A 76 -7.65 1.33 3.56
CA PHE A 76 -6.99 0.42 2.63
C PHE A 76 -6.64 -0.95 3.20
N PHE A 77 -6.50 -1.09 4.52
CA PHE A 77 -5.97 -2.32 5.13
C PHE A 77 -6.96 -3.01 6.07
N ASP A 78 -7.84 -2.26 6.72
CA ASP A 78 -8.82 -2.83 7.66
C ASP A 78 -10.01 -3.50 6.93
N ASP A 79 -10.27 -3.12 5.67
CA ASP A 79 -11.19 -3.85 4.80
C ASP A 79 -10.51 -5.13 4.30
N ARG A 80 -10.88 -6.26 4.91
CA ARG A 80 -10.29 -7.57 4.62
C ARG A 80 -10.52 -8.00 3.17
N GLU A 81 -11.69 -7.75 2.58
CA GLU A 81 -11.97 -8.20 1.21
C GLU A 81 -11.15 -7.41 0.22
N GLN A 82 -11.13 -6.08 0.39
CA GLN A 82 -10.31 -5.20 -0.44
C GLN A 82 -8.82 -5.55 -0.32
N TYR A 83 -8.35 -5.82 0.90
CA TYR A 83 -6.96 -6.19 1.15
C TYR A 83 -6.58 -7.52 0.47
N LEU A 84 -7.44 -8.54 0.59
CA LEU A 84 -7.24 -9.83 -0.09
C LEU A 84 -7.20 -9.68 -1.61
N TYR A 85 -8.09 -8.85 -2.16
CA TYR A 85 -8.11 -8.56 -3.59
C TYR A 85 -6.78 -7.97 -4.04
N PHE A 86 -6.27 -6.94 -3.36
CA PHE A 86 -4.96 -6.38 -3.68
C PHE A 86 -3.82 -7.41 -3.59
N GLN A 87 -3.80 -8.25 -2.55
CA GLN A 87 -2.77 -9.27 -2.37
C GLN A 87 -2.75 -10.29 -3.51
N GLN A 88 -3.91 -10.78 -3.93
CA GLN A 88 -4.04 -11.75 -5.01
C GLN A 88 -3.54 -11.19 -6.35
N TYR A 89 -3.93 -9.96 -6.70
CA TYR A 89 -3.45 -9.31 -7.92
C TYR A 89 -1.95 -9.03 -7.86
N SER A 90 -1.44 -8.60 -6.70
CA SER A 90 -0.01 -8.39 -6.51
C SER A 90 0.81 -9.67 -6.54
N PHE A 91 0.22 -10.82 -6.23
CA PHE A 91 0.91 -12.10 -6.32
C PHE A 91 1.30 -12.44 -7.77
N PHE A 92 0.48 -12.06 -8.75
CA PHE A 92 0.72 -12.33 -10.17
C PHE A 92 1.49 -11.22 -10.90
N ASP A 93 1.69 -10.06 -10.28
CA ASP A 93 2.39 -8.92 -10.86
C ASP A 93 3.85 -8.86 -10.34
N PRO A 94 4.88 -9.02 -11.20
CA PRO A 94 6.27 -9.15 -10.76
C PRO A 94 6.79 -7.98 -9.92
N VAL A 95 6.29 -6.77 -10.16
CA VAL A 95 6.74 -5.55 -9.47
C VAL A 95 6.18 -5.51 -8.05
N SER A 96 4.88 -5.76 -7.93
CA SER A 96 4.18 -5.71 -6.65
C SER A 96 4.29 -6.99 -5.83
N HIS A 97 4.65 -8.13 -6.45
CA HIS A 97 4.97 -9.39 -5.79
C HIS A 97 6.08 -9.23 -4.75
N LEU A 98 7.05 -8.34 -5.01
CA LEU A 98 8.14 -8.03 -4.08
C LEU A 98 7.69 -7.28 -2.82
N SER A 99 6.48 -6.72 -2.83
CA SER A 99 5.90 -5.99 -1.69
C SER A 99 5.19 -6.92 -0.72
N LEU A 100 4.78 -8.10 -1.18
CA LEU A 100 4.15 -9.11 -0.33
C LEU A 100 5.17 -9.71 0.63
N THR A 101 4.79 -9.86 1.89
CA THR A 101 5.51 -10.67 2.86
C THR A 101 5.38 -12.15 2.50
N ASP A 102 6.28 -12.98 3.02
CA ASP A 102 6.25 -14.43 2.75
C ASP A 102 4.96 -15.09 3.26
N ALA A 103 4.40 -14.58 4.36
CA ALA A 103 3.11 -15.04 4.88
C ALA A 103 1.96 -14.75 3.90
N GLU A 104 1.97 -13.57 3.27
CA GLU A 104 0.96 -13.15 2.30
C GLU A 104 1.09 -13.91 0.98
N LYS A 105 2.32 -14.18 0.54
CA LYS A 105 2.58 -15.05 -0.61
C LYS A 105 2.06 -16.46 -0.36
N LEU A 106 2.37 -17.04 0.80
CA LEU A 106 1.88 -18.36 1.19
C LEU A 106 0.34 -18.41 1.25
N GLN A 107 -0.29 -17.34 1.71
CA GLN A 107 -1.75 -17.23 1.72
C GLN A 107 -2.34 -17.20 0.30
N CYS A 108 -1.74 -16.42 -0.61
CA CYS A 108 -2.13 -16.37 -2.02
C CYS A 108 -1.95 -17.74 -2.68
N GLU A 109 -0.83 -18.42 -2.44
CA GLU A 109 -0.59 -19.77 -2.96
C GLU A 109 -1.63 -20.78 -2.49
N LYS A 110 -2.02 -20.74 -1.20
CA LYS A 110 -3.08 -21.62 -0.66
C LYS A 110 -4.42 -21.34 -1.33
N TYR A 111 -4.77 -20.07 -1.52
CA TYR A 111 -6.00 -19.68 -2.20
C TYR A 111 -6.04 -20.18 -3.66
N ILE A 112 -4.94 -20.01 -4.40
CA ILE A 112 -4.81 -20.49 -5.79
C ILE A 112 -4.91 -22.01 -5.85
N LYS A 113 -4.23 -22.73 -4.94
CA LYS A 113 -4.31 -24.19 -4.85
C LYS A 113 -5.75 -24.66 -4.64
N ASN A 114 -6.48 -24.01 -3.73
CA ASN A 114 -7.88 -24.34 -3.47
C ASN A 114 -8.77 -24.11 -4.70
N LEU A 115 -8.60 -22.99 -5.41
CA LEU A 115 -9.31 -22.72 -6.67
C LEU A 115 -9.01 -23.81 -7.72
N ILE A 116 -7.75 -24.20 -7.87
CA ILE A 116 -7.33 -25.24 -8.81
C ILE A 116 -7.89 -26.61 -8.41
N THR A 117 -7.99 -26.92 -7.11
CA THR A 117 -8.54 -28.19 -6.64
C THR A 117 -10.06 -28.25 -6.67
N ASP A 118 -10.75 -27.11 -6.55
CA ASP A 118 -12.21 -27.03 -6.55
C ASP A 118 -12.79 -26.93 -7.98
N ASP A 119 -12.06 -26.37 -8.96
CA ASP A 119 -12.54 -26.18 -10.35
C ASP A 119 -11.94 -27.15 -11.40
N ILE A 120 -11.01 -28.04 -11.05
CA ILE A 120 -10.55 -29.09 -11.98
C ILE A 120 -11.31 -30.38 -11.71
N TYR A 121 -12.29 -30.65 -12.57
CA TYR A 121 -12.91 -31.96 -12.79
C TYR A 121 -11.94 -33.13 -12.47
N PRO A 122 -12.40 -34.20 -11.80
CA PRO A 122 -11.63 -35.42 -11.75
C PRO A 122 -11.47 -35.90 -13.18
N LEU A 123 -10.28 -35.70 -13.76
CA LEU A 123 -9.85 -36.41 -14.96
C LEU A 123 -9.80 -37.90 -14.58
N LYS A 124 -10.97 -38.55 -14.59
CA LYS A 124 -11.07 -40.01 -14.68
C LYS A 124 -10.33 -40.36 -15.96
N ARG A 125 -9.11 -40.90 -15.81
CA ARG A 125 -8.43 -41.57 -16.90
C ARG A 125 -9.41 -42.63 -17.42
N PRO A 126 -9.80 -42.61 -18.70
CA PRO A 126 -10.54 -43.73 -19.25
C PRO A 126 -9.67 -44.98 -19.09
N SER A 127 -10.29 -45.99 -18.48
CA SER A 127 -9.80 -47.35 -18.27
C SER A 127 -9.43 -48.03 -19.58
#